data_AF-A0A9Y4NH83-F1
#
_entry.id   AF-A0A9Y4NH83-F1
#
_cell.length_a   1.000
_cell.length_b   1.000
_cell.length_c   1.000
_cell.angle_alpha   90.00
_cell.angle_beta   90.00
_cell.angle_gamma   90.00
#
_symmetry.space_group_name_H-M   'P 1'
#
loop_
_entity.id
_entity.type
_entity.pdbx_description
1 polymer ?
#
loop_
_entity_poly.entity_id
_entity_poly.type
_entity_poly.pdbx_seq_one_letter_code
_entity_poly.pdbx_strand_id
1 'polypeptide(L)' 'MGFAPCLFVGERFAFLPYRTPITTVVGSPISVPKRTTPTDEEVDHYHKLYMEGLSKLFHEHKVSCGLSENHELRII' A
#
# COMPACT_ATOMS: atom_id res chain seq x y z
N MET A 1 4.19 15.79 -9.06
CA MET A 1 4.14 15.22 -7.71
C MET A 1 2.70 14.85 -7.43
N GLY A 2 2.36 13.56 -7.47
CA GLY A 2 1.02 13.09 -7.09
C GLY A 2 1.03 12.74 -5.60
N PHE A 3 0.12 13.31 -4.83
CA PHE A 3 -0.12 12.93 -3.44
C PHE A 3 -1.47 12.19 -3.41
N ALA A 4 -1.45 10.92 -3.00
CA ALA A 4 -2.65 10.13 -2.77
C ALA A 4 -2.92 10.12 -1.26
N PRO A 5 -3.81 10.99 -0.75
CA PRO A 5 -4.14 10.98 0.67
C PRO A 5 -4.80 9.66 1.04
N CYS A 6 -4.34 9.04 2.12
CA CYS A 6 -5.06 7.91 2.72
C CYS A 6 -6.38 8.43 3.31
N LEU A 7 -7.50 8.11 2.66
CA LEU A 7 -8.83 8.42 3.18
C LEU A 7 -9.31 7.24 4.04
N PHE A 8 -9.58 7.50 5.31
CA PHE A 8 -10.09 6.51 6.25
C PHE A 8 -11.56 6.79 6.55
N VAL A 9 -12.39 5.75 6.53
CA VAL A 9 -13.78 5.83 6.99
C VAL A 9 -13.81 5.37 8.45
N GLY A 10 -14.41 6.16 9.32
CA GLY A 10 -14.57 5.81 10.74
C GLY A 10 -15.97 6.09 11.26
N GLU A 11 -16.07 6.71 12.43
CA GLU A 11 -17.31 6.76 13.20
C GLU A 11 -18.45 7.43 12.40
N ARG A 12 -19.65 6.84 12.44
CA ARG A 12 -20.87 7.34 11.76
C ARG A 12 -20.79 7.44 10.23
N PHE A 13 -19.99 6.59 9.56
CA PHE A 13 -19.75 6.65 8.10
C PHE A 13 -19.13 7.98 7.63
N ALA A 14 -18.50 8.73 8.54
CA ALA A 14 -17.76 9.94 8.17
C ALA A 14 -16.32 9.58 7.77
N PHE A 15 -15.67 10.48 7.01
CA PHE A 15 -14.22 10.45 6.74
C PHE A 15 -13.36 10.80 7.97
N LEU A 16 -13.87 10.49 9.17
CA LEU A 16 -13.19 10.75 10.43
C LEU A 16 -12.72 9.40 10.99
N PRO A 17 -11.40 9.13 11.04
CA PRO A 17 -10.89 7.88 11.57
C PRO A 17 -11.27 7.70 13.05
N TYR A 18 -11.37 6.44 13.48
CA TYR A 18 -11.52 6.12 14.90
C TYR A 18 -10.35 6.68 15.71
N ARG A 19 -10.55 6.85 17.02
CA ARG A 19 -9.51 7.32 17.97
C ARG A 19 -8.47 6.23 18.27
N THR A 20 -7.89 5.67 17.22
CA THR A 20 -6.82 4.67 17.26
C THR A 20 -5.64 5.19 16.43
N PRO A 21 -4.39 4.95 16.86
CA PRO A 21 -3.22 5.33 16.07
C PRO A 21 -3.29 4.73 14.66
N ILE A 22 -2.98 5.55 13.65
CA ILE A 22 -2.84 5.11 12.25
C ILE A 22 -1.37 5.21 11.89
N THR A 23 -0.78 4.09 11.50
CA THR A 23 0.60 4.04 11.03
C THR A 23 0.60 3.97 9.50
N THR A 24 1.21 4.97 8.86
CA THR A 24 1.47 4.95 7.41
C THR A 24 2.94 4.67 7.18
N VAL A 25 3.23 3.61 6.43
CA VAL A 25 4.59 3.25 6.02
C VAL A 25 4.73 3.49 4.52
N VAL A 26 5.81 4.15 4.11
CA VAL A 26 6.10 4.47 2.71
C VAL A 26 7.28 3.65 2.24
N GLY A 27 7.08 2.89 1.17
CA GLY A 27 8.12 2.05 0.57
C GLY A 27 9.05 2.82 -0.36
N SER A 28 10.03 2.10 -0.93
CA SER A 28 10.94 2.64 -1.94
C SER A 28 10.19 3.01 -3.22
N PRO A 29 10.60 4.08 -3.93
CA PRO A 29 9.96 4.48 -5.18
C PRO A 29 10.18 3.44 -6.28
N ILE A 30 9.18 3.26 -7.15
CA ILE A 30 9.28 2.46 -8.37
C ILE A 30 9.34 3.42 -9.56
N SER A 31 10.43 3.36 -10.32
CA SER A 31 10.60 4.20 -11.51
C SER A 31 9.81 3.60 -12.67
N VAL A 32 8.76 4.29 -13.11
CA VAL A 32 7.88 3.86 -14.21
C VAL A 32 8.00 4.87 -15.36
N PRO A 33 8.37 4.43 -16.58
CA PRO A 33 8.45 5.30 -17.74
C PRO A 33 7.06 5.78 -18.13
N LYS A 34 6.93 7.06 -18.49
CA LYS A 34 5.68 7.61 -18.99
C LYS A 34 5.46 7.13 -20.43
N ARG A 35 4.39 6.38 -20.67
CA ARG A 35 3.96 5.93 -22.00
C ARG A 35 2.49 6.23 -22.22
N THR A 36 2.14 6.62 -23.45
CA THR A 36 0.77 6.97 -23.83
C THR A 36 -0.14 5.74 -23.93
N THR A 37 0.41 4.62 -24.38
CA THR A 37 -0.27 3.33 -24.56
C THR A 37 0.68 2.22 -24.10
N PRO A 38 0.67 1.85 -22.81
CA PRO A 38 1.45 0.72 -22.32
C PRO A 38 0.89 -0.60 -22.86
N THR A 39 1.72 -1.64 -22.92
CA THR A 39 1.24 -3.02 -23.19
C THR A 39 0.86 -3.70 -21.89
N ASP A 40 0.06 -4.76 -21.97
CA ASP A 40 -0.37 -5.52 -20.79
C ASP A 40 0.84 -6.14 -20.07
N GLU A 41 1.86 -6.59 -20.79
CA GLU A 41 3.08 -7.16 -20.19
C GLU A 41 3.87 -6.12 -19.39
N GLU A 42 3.89 -4.87 -19.85
CA GLU A 42 4.55 -3.78 -19.13
C GLU A 42 3.80 -3.43 -17.85
N VAL A 43 2.46 -3.41 -17.91
CA VAL A 43 1.61 -3.20 -16.73
C VAL A 43 1.82 -4.32 -15.71
N ASP A 44 1.78 -5.57 -16.15
CA ASP A 44 1.99 -6.74 -15.29
C ASP A 44 3.37 -6.74 -14.65
N HIS A 45 4.41 -6.34 -15.40
CA HIS A 45 5.76 -6.21 -14.86
C HIS A 45 5.81 -5.24 -13.68
N TYR A 46 5.31 -4.01 -13.86
CA TYR A 46 5.33 -3.01 -12.80
C TYR A 46 4.36 -3.32 -11.66
N HIS A 47 3.23 -3.93 -11.97
CA HIS A 47 2.30 -4.42 -10.96
C HIS A 47 2.97 -5.46 -10.05
N LYS A 48 3.72 -6.41 -10.63
CA LYS A 48 4.47 -7.40 -9.85
C LYS A 48 5.51 -6.76 -8.93
N LEU A 49 6.28 -5.80 -9.43
CA LEU A 49 7.25 -5.04 -8.61
C LEU A 49 6.57 -4.32 -7.45
N TYR A 50 5.40 -3.72 -7.70
CA TYR A 50 4.61 -3.07 -6.66
C TYR A 50 4.14 -4.06 -5.59
N MET A 51 3.59 -5.20 -6.01
CA MET A 51 3.08 -6.24 -5.11
C MET A 51 4.18 -6.85 -4.22
N GLU A 52 5.36 -7.09 -4.80
CA GLU A 52 6.54 -7.56 -4.07
C GLU A 52 7.00 -6.54 -3.03
N GLY A 53 7.11 -5.27 -3.43
CA GLY A 53 7.49 -4.17 -2.53
C GLY A 53 6.48 -3.98 -1.39
N LEU A 54 5.18 -4.04 -1.70
CA LEU A 54 4.11 -3.92 -0.72
C LEU A 54 4.12 -5.08 0.29
N SER A 55 4.29 -6.31 -0.20
CA SER A 55 4.37 -7.50 0.67
C SER A 55 5.58 -7.41 1.61
N LYS A 56 6.75 -7.03 1.10
CA LYS A 56 7.95 -6.83 1.91
C LYS A 56 7.73 -5.77 2.99
N LEU A 57 7.22 -4.60 2.60
CA LEU A 57 6.98 -3.49 3.51
C LEU A 57 6.00 -3.88 4.63
N PHE A 58 4.96 -4.63 4.29
CA PHE A 58 4.01 -5.15 5.28
C PHE A 58 4.69 -6.09 6.28
N HIS A 59 5.44 -7.08 5.79
CA HIS A 59 6.09 -8.09 6.64
C HIS A 59 7.16 -7.48 7.57
N GLU A 60 7.88 -6.46 7.10
CA GLU A 60 8.88 -5.75 7.90
C GLU A 60 8.27 -4.95 9.06
N HIS A 61 7.07 -4.38 8.87
CA HIS A 61 6.48 -3.45 9.83
C HIS A 61 5.29 -4.00 10.63
N LYS A 62 4.68 -5.13 10.22
CA LYS A 62 3.43 -5.65 10.81
C LYS A 62 3.51 -5.86 12.32
N VAL A 63 4.62 -6.41 12.82
CA VAL A 63 4.80 -6.70 14.26
C VAL A 63 4.97 -5.43 15.08
N SER A 64 5.73 -4.45 14.56
CA SER A 64 5.84 -3.13 15.18
C SER A 64 4.51 -2.37 15.23
N CYS A 65 3.59 -2.70 14.33
CA CYS A 65 2.24 -2.15 14.28
C CYS A 65 1.22 -2.96 15.10
N GLY A 66 1.65 -3.99 15.84
CA GLY A 66 0.80 -4.78 16.73
C GLY A 66 0.12 -6.01 16.09
N LEU A 67 0.49 -6.39 14.87
CA LEU A 67 0.04 -7.63 14.24
C LEU A 67 0.94 -8.82 14.63
N SER A 68 0.43 -10.04 14.47
CA SER A 68 1.21 -11.25 14.74
C SER A 68 2.18 -11.58 13.58
N GLU A 69 3.24 -12.32 13.90
CA GLU A 69 4.20 -12.83 12.90
C GLU A 69 3.55 -13.69 11.81
N ASN A 70 2.48 -14.42 12.15
CA ASN A 70 1.75 -15.27 11.22
C ASN A 70 0.65 -14.53 10.45
N HIS A 71 0.46 -13.22 10.69
CA HIS A 71 -0.53 -12.44 9.96
C HIS A 71 -0.05 -12.21 8.52
N GLU A 72 -0.90 -12.51 7.54
CA GLU A 72 -0.57 -12.40 6.11
C GLU A 72 -1.32 -11.24 5.46
N LEU A 73 -0.67 -10.63 4.47
CA LEU A 73 -1.26 -9.58 3.65
C LEU A 73 -2.21 -10.21 2.61
N ARG A 74 -3.49 -9.84 2.64
CA ARG A 74 -4.46 -10.22 1.61
C ARG A 74 -4.72 -9.05 0.67
N ILE A 75 -4.41 -9.26 -0.60
CA ILE A 75 -4.68 -8.30 -1.68
C ILE A 75 -5.87 -8.84 -2.47
N ILE A 76 -6.88 -8.01 -2.71
CA ILE A 76 -8.19 -8.37 -3.31
C ILE A 76 -8.31 -7.71 -4.67
#